data_AF-A0A355G3I7-F1
#
_entry.id   AF-A0A355G3I7-F1
#
_cell.length_a   1.000
_cell.length_b   1.000
_cell.length_c   1.000
_cell.angle_alpha   90.00
_cell.angle_beta   90.00
_cell.angle_gamma   90.00
#
_symmetry.space_group_name_H-M   'P 1'
#
loop_
_entity.id
_entity.type
_entity.pdbx_description
1 polymer ?
#
loop_
_entity_poly.entity_id
_entity_poly.type
_entity_poly.pdbx_seq_one_letter_code
_entity_poly.pdbx_strand_id
1 'polypeptide(L)'
;MQVGGEHEDYYDPDFYIYNDVVIYDGKGGFQILGYPKDVFPPTDFHTATLVDDTIYLIGCMGYSEQRKPGFTPVYRLNTDSWKIEAVKTSGEMPGWISNHRARYEPTKNVIRVEAGKLSIFNEEQEPDMADNHSEYELDLTTFAWRKLQ
;
A
#
# COMPACT_ATOMS: atom_id res chain seq x y z
N MET A 1 12.30 1.35 -10.03
CA MET A 1 11.83 2.32 -9.02
C MET A 1 11.59 1.56 -7.73
N GLN A 2 11.86 2.18 -6.60
CA GLN A 2 11.49 1.69 -5.27
C GLN A 2 10.60 2.75 -4.60
N VAL A 3 9.61 2.32 -3.84
CA VAL A 3 8.75 3.21 -3.05
C VAL A 3 8.73 2.65 -1.64
N GLY A 4 9.07 3.46 -0.65
CA GLY A 4 9.19 3.05 0.74
C GLY A 4 10.04 1.79 0.94
N GLY A 5 9.62 0.97 1.90
CA GLY A 5 10.34 -0.20 2.40
C GLY A 5 10.86 0.03 3.82
N GLU A 6 11.58 -0.95 4.33
CA GLU A 6 12.16 -0.93 5.67
C GLU A 6 13.68 -1.14 5.62
N HIS A 7 14.35 -0.70 6.68
CA HIS A 7 15.74 -1.02 6.99
C HIS A 7 15.78 -1.81 8.30
N GLU A 8 16.52 -2.92 8.27
CA GLU A 8 16.65 -3.90 9.36
C GLU A 8 15.33 -4.54 9.80
N ASP A 9 15.41 -5.46 10.75
CA ASP A 9 14.26 -6.08 11.40
C ASP A 9 13.75 -5.22 12.56
N TYR A 10 12.47 -5.33 12.93
CA TYR A 10 11.82 -4.43 13.92
C TYR A 10 12.44 -4.42 15.33
N TYR A 11 13.23 -5.43 15.69
CA TYR A 11 13.93 -5.51 16.98
C TYR A 11 15.30 -4.83 16.96
N ASP A 12 15.75 -4.35 15.80
CA ASP A 12 16.97 -3.58 15.66
C ASP A 12 16.71 -2.10 16.07
N PRO A 13 17.58 -1.49 16.90
CA PRO A 13 17.44 -0.08 17.27
C PRO A 13 17.51 0.88 16.07
N ASP A 14 18.10 0.46 14.95
CA ASP A 14 18.20 1.23 13.71
C ASP A 14 17.07 0.91 12.71
N PHE A 15 15.97 0.30 13.17
CA PHE A 15 14.80 0.03 12.33
C PHE A 15 14.08 1.31 11.88
N TYR A 16 13.95 1.47 10.55
CA TYR A 16 13.17 2.56 9.96
C TYR A 16 12.31 2.08 8.79
N ILE A 17 11.07 2.55 8.74
CA ILE A 17 10.20 2.45 7.56
C ILE A 17 10.29 3.78 6.82
N TYR A 18 10.53 3.73 5.52
CA TYR A 18 10.70 4.89 4.67
C TYR A 18 9.40 5.28 3.95
N ASN A 19 9.35 6.53 3.53
CA ASN A 19 8.29 7.10 2.71
C ASN A 19 8.87 7.86 1.50
N ASP A 20 10.01 7.43 1.00
CA ASP A 20 10.66 8.01 -0.17
C ASP A 20 10.34 7.22 -1.45
N VAL A 21 10.63 7.85 -2.59
CA VAL A 21 10.60 7.21 -3.91
C VAL A 21 12.00 7.31 -4.51
N VAL A 22 12.57 6.15 -4.84
CA VAL A 22 13.87 6.07 -5.52
C VAL A 22 13.67 5.75 -6.99
N ILE A 23 14.13 6.66 -7.84
CA ILE A 23 14.05 6.55 -9.29
C ILE A 23 15.43 6.19 -9.81
N TYR A 24 15.53 5.10 -10.56
CA TYR A 24 16.78 4.63 -11.15
C TYR A 24 16.78 4.92 -12.65
N ASP A 25 17.89 5.42 -13.17
CA ASP A 25 18.05 5.73 -14.61
C ASP A 25 18.44 4.50 -15.46
N GLY A 26 18.64 3.34 -14.83
CA GLY A 26 19.09 2.10 -15.46
C GLY A 26 20.58 2.06 -15.84
N LYS A 27 21.34 3.12 -15.53
CA LYS A 27 22.77 3.30 -15.83
C LYS A 27 23.62 3.45 -14.56
N GLY A 28 23.01 3.29 -13.39
CA GLY A 28 23.66 3.39 -12.08
C GLY A 28 23.43 4.73 -11.38
N GLY A 29 22.76 5.69 -12.03
CA GLY A 29 22.29 6.91 -11.40
C GLY A 29 20.93 6.71 -10.72
N PHE A 30 20.70 7.47 -9.65
CA PHE A 30 19.40 7.50 -8.99
C PHE A 30 19.07 8.88 -8.42
N GLN A 31 17.78 9.11 -8.23
CA GLN A 31 17.23 10.25 -7.49
C GLN A 31 16.37 9.73 -6.36
N ILE A 32 16.51 10.34 -5.18
CA ILE A 32 15.65 10.07 -4.02
C ILE A 32 14.72 11.26 -3.85
N LEU A 33 13.41 10.97 -3.82
CA LEU A 33 12.36 11.95 -3.56
C LEU A 33 11.77 11.66 -2.18
N GLY A 34 12.00 12.56 -1.22
CA GLY A 34 11.39 12.49 0.10
C GLY A 34 10.03 13.17 0.12
N TYR A 35 9.07 12.59 0.85
CA TYR A 35 7.73 13.15 1.00
C TYR A 35 7.45 13.52 2.46
N PRO A 36 6.69 14.59 2.72
CA PRO A 36 6.18 14.86 4.05
C PRO A 36 5.31 13.70 4.56
N LYS A 37 5.42 13.36 5.85
CA LYS A 37 4.69 12.23 6.46
C LYS A 37 3.16 12.38 6.39
N ASP A 38 2.67 13.61 6.37
CA ASP A 38 1.24 13.96 6.24
C ASP A 38 0.72 13.81 4.80
N VAL A 39 1.61 13.79 3.81
CA VAL A 39 1.29 13.54 2.40
C VAL A 39 1.40 12.05 2.08
N PHE A 40 2.50 11.43 2.48
CA PHE A 40 2.76 10.01 2.30
C PHE A 40 3.49 9.48 3.55
N PRO A 41 2.79 8.77 4.44
CA PRO A 41 3.39 8.17 5.62
C PRO A 41 4.37 7.04 5.26
N PRO A 42 5.31 6.70 6.17
CA PRO A 42 6.13 5.49 6.07
C PRO A 42 5.34 4.25 5.69
N THR A 43 5.82 3.52 4.69
CA THR A 43 5.14 2.34 4.16
C THR A 43 6.11 1.27 3.69
N ASP A 44 5.71 0.02 3.87
CA ASP A 44 6.42 -1.22 3.55
C ASP A 44 5.38 -2.31 3.23
N PHE A 45 5.82 -3.38 2.57
CA PHE A 45 4.96 -4.53 2.22
C PHE A 45 3.64 -4.20 1.51
N HIS A 46 3.58 -3.06 0.83
CA HIS A 46 2.48 -2.65 -0.04
C HIS A 46 2.67 -3.21 -1.45
N THR A 47 1.62 -3.17 -2.26
CA THR A 47 1.74 -3.46 -3.68
C THR A 47 1.81 -2.16 -4.48
N ALA A 48 2.56 -2.16 -5.58
CA ALA A 48 2.66 -1.04 -6.51
C ALA A 48 2.24 -1.50 -7.90
N THR A 49 1.08 -1.04 -8.38
CA THR A 49 0.48 -1.46 -9.66
C THR A 49 0.43 -0.29 -10.63
N LEU A 50 1.12 -0.40 -11.76
CA LEU A 50 1.07 0.61 -12.83
C LEU A 50 -0.22 0.48 -13.64
N VAL A 51 -0.94 1.59 -13.78
CA VAL A 51 -2.12 1.74 -14.65
C VAL A 51 -1.93 3.05 -15.42
N ASP A 52 -1.74 2.94 -16.73
CA ASP A 52 -1.37 4.05 -17.61
C ASP A 52 -0.12 4.81 -17.08
N ASP A 53 -0.29 6.07 -16.67
CA ASP A 53 0.75 6.98 -16.15
C ASP A 53 0.75 7.09 -14.61
N THR A 54 0.01 6.21 -13.94
CA THR A 54 -0.23 6.27 -12.50
C THR A 54 0.10 4.94 -11.83
N ILE A 55 0.93 4.99 -10.80
CA ILE A 55 1.22 3.84 -9.94
C ILE A 55 0.30 3.91 -8.73
N TYR A 56 -0.50 2.87 -8.54
CA TYR A 56 -1.34 2.69 -7.38
C TYR A 56 -0.59 1.92 -6.31
N LEU A 57 -0.40 2.54 -5.16
CA LEU A 57 0.16 1.91 -3.97
C LEU A 57 -1.00 1.47 -3.09
N ILE A 58 -1.12 0.18 -2.79
CA ILE A 58 -2.24 -0.38 -2.02
C ILE A 58 -1.71 -1.14 -0.82
N GLY A 59 -2.34 -0.92 0.33
CA GLY A 59 -1.99 -1.55 1.61
C GLY A 59 -0.64 -1.07 2.15
N CYS A 60 -0.28 -1.57 3.34
CA CYS A 60 1.04 -1.44 3.97
C CYS A 60 1.05 -2.25 5.28
N MET A 61 2.24 -2.58 5.80
CA MET A 61 2.35 -2.96 7.21
C MET A 61 2.35 -1.70 8.08
N GLY A 62 3.28 -0.79 7.80
CA GLY A 62 3.48 0.50 8.48
C GLY A 62 3.83 0.34 9.95
N TYR A 63 4.08 1.49 10.58
CA TYR A 63 4.22 1.57 12.02
C TYR A 63 2.88 1.31 12.72
N SER A 64 2.93 0.73 13.92
CA SER A 64 1.76 0.30 14.70
C SER A 64 0.73 1.42 14.90
N GLU A 65 1.19 2.64 15.19
CA GLU A 65 0.36 3.81 15.43
C GLU A 65 -0.37 4.33 14.17
N GLN A 66 0.07 3.91 12.98
CA GLN A 66 -0.59 4.27 11.72
C GLN A 66 -1.78 3.36 11.42
N ARG A 67 -1.77 2.14 11.96
CA ARG A 67 -2.71 1.07 11.59
C ARG A 67 -4.13 1.40 12.00
N LYS A 68 -5.05 1.25 11.06
CA LYS A 68 -6.49 1.49 11.24
C LYS A 68 -7.26 0.25 10.79
N PRO A 69 -7.70 -0.61 11.71
CA PRO A 69 -8.46 -1.81 11.37
C PRO A 69 -9.68 -1.49 10.50
N GLY A 70 -9.94 -2.34 9.51
CA GLY A 70 -11.01 -2.15 8.53
C GLY A 70 -10.74 -1.10 7.45
N PHE A 71 -9.62 -0.37 7.48
CA PHE A 71 -9.25 0.60 6.45
C PHE A 71 -8.06 0.12 5.62
N THR A 72 -8.11 0.35 4.30
CA THR A 72 -7.02 0.02 3.37
C THR A 72 -6.41 1.31 2.80
N PRO A 73 -5.15 1.64 3.12
CA PRO A 73 -4.45 2.76 2.50
C PRO A 73 -4.32 2.56 0.99
N VAL A 74 -4.63 3.62 0.23
CA VAL A 74 -4.44 3.67 -1.22
C VAL A 74 -3.85 5.02 -1.61
N TYR A 75 -2.79 5.01 -2.40
CA TYR A 75 -2.16 6.21 -2.94
C TYR A 75 -2.03 6.11 -4.46
N ARG A 76 -2.04 7.27 -5.12
CA ARG A 76 -1.65 7.42 -6.53
C ARG A 76 -0.33 8.16 -6.59
N LEU A 77 0.64 7.59 -7.32
CA LEU A 77 1.91 8.20 -7.68
C LEU A 77 1.91 8.44 -9.19
N ASN A 78 1.89 9.71 -9.61
CA ASN A 78 1.98 10.06 -11.03
C ASN A 78 3.43 9.90 -11.52
N THR A 79 3.64 9.22 -12.66
CA THR A 79 5.00 8.87 -13.12
C THR A 79 5.75 10.02 -13.78
N ASP A 80 5.05 11.11 -14.16
CA ASP A 80 5.66 12.26 -14.83
C ASP A 80 6.10 13.33 -13.82
N SER A 81 5.20 13.66 -12.89
CA SER A 81 5.41 14.69 -11.86
C SER A 81 6.00 14.14 -10.56
N TRP A 82 5.93 12.81 -10.36
CA TRP A 82 6.22 12.14 -9.10
C TRP A 82 5.38 12.65 -7.92
N LYS A 83 4.26 13.33 -8.18
CA LYS A 83 3.34 13.72 -7.11
C LYS A 83 2.63 12.47 -6.58
N ILE A 84 2.60 12.34 -5.25
CA ILE A 84 1.85 11.31 -4.55
C ILE A 84 0.63 11.91 -3.84
N GLU A 85 -0.51 11.23 -3.94
CA GLU A 85 -1.77 11.67 -3.34
C GLU A 85 -2.52 10.48 -2.72
N ALA A 86 -3.03 10.67 -1.50
CA ALA A 86 -3.94 9.71 -0.88
C ALA A 86 -5.26 9.66 -1.66
N VAL A 87 -5.75 8.44 -1.89
CA VAL A 87 -7.03 8.19 -2.53
C VAL A 87 -8.08 7.95 -1.46
N LYS A 88 -9.16 8.72 -1.53
CA LYS A 88 -10.35 8.43 -0.72
C LYS A 88 -11.09 7.24 -1.32
N THR A 89 -11.13 6.14 -0.59
CA THR A 89 -11.82 4.91 -0.98
C THR A 89 -13.10 4.71 -0.17
N SER A 90 -13.97 3.81 -0.63
CA SER A 90 -15.22 3.43 0.04
C SER A 90 -15.54 1.96 -0.21
N GLY A 91 -16.66 1.45 0.32
CA GLY A 91 -17.10 0.07 0.10
C GLY A 91 -16.46 -0.96 1.02
N GLU A 92 -16.41 -2.21 0.57
CA GLU A 92 -15.97 -3.37 1.35
C GLU A 92 -14.45 -3.50 1.31
N MET A 93 -13.76 -2.67 2.08
CA MET A 93 -12.30 -2.65 2.13
C MET A 93 -11.72 -3.98 2.64
N PRO A 94 -10.57 -4.44 2.12
CA PRO A 94 -9.84 -5.59 2.67
C PRO A 94 -9.51 -5.46 4.17
N GLY A 95 -9.34 -4.23 4.66
CA GLY A 95 -8.76 -3.92 5.97
C GLY A 95 -7.31 -3.46 5.85
N TRP A 96 -6.62 -3.36 6.99
CA TRP A 96 -5.22 -2.91 6.99
C TRP A 96 -4.32 -4.06 6.55
N ILE A 97 -4.09 -4.14 5.24
CA ILE A 97 -3.50 -5.29 4.56
C ILE A 97 -2.05 -5.06 4.13
N SER A 98 -1.19 -6.05 4.35
CA SER A 98 0.22 -6.07 3.92
C SER A 98 0.58 -7.42 3.29
N ASN A 99 1.71 -7.50 2.59
CA ASN A 99 2.21 -8.75 1.98
C ASN A 99 1.20 -9.44 1.03
N HIS A 100 0.26 -8.68 0.48
CA HIS A 100 -0.74 -9.17 -0.45
C HIS A 100 -0.21 -9.12 -1.89
N ARG A 101 -0.97 -9.69 -2.81
CA ARG A 101 -0.74 -9.53 -4.25
C ARG A 101 -1.77 -8.60 -4.84
N ALA A 102 -1.37 -7.83 -5.84
CA ALA A 102 -2.28 -6.99 -6.61
C ALA A 102 -2.03 -7.14 -8.11
N ARG A 103 -3.10 -7.05 -8.91
CA ARG A 103 -3.03 -7.04 -10.37
C ARG A 103 -4.08 -6.08 -10.95
N TYR A 104 -3.71 -5.37 -12.02
CA TYR A 104 -4.67 -4.58 -12.78
C TYR A 104 -5.44 -5.46 -13.77
N GLU A 105 -6.76 -5.28 -13.85
CA GLU A 105 -7.63 -5.91 -14.85
C GLU A 105 -8.23 -4.84 -15.79
N PRO A 106 -7.62 -4.61 -16.97
CA PRO A 106 -7.99 -3.49 -17.84
C PRO A 106 -9.43 -3.52 -18.35
N THR A 107 -10.00 -4.71 -18.57
CA THR A 107 -11.36 -4.86 -19.12
C THR A 107 -12.45 -4.38 -18.17
N LYS A 108 -12.16 -4.34 -16.86
CA LYS A 108 -13.07 -3.87 -15.81
C LYS A 108 -12.64 -2.54 -15.21
N ASN A 109 -11.43 -2.06 -15.53
CA ASN A 109 -10.79 -0.92 -14.88
C ASN A 109 -10.72 -1.06 -13.35
N VAL A 110 -10.26 -2.24 -12.88
CA VAL A 110 -10.13 -2.55 -11.45
C VAL A 110 -8.74 -3.05 -11.11
N ILE A 111 -8.30 -2.82 -9.86
CA ILE A 111 -7.16 -3.53 -9.28
C ILE A 111 -7.71 -4.62 -8.37
N ARG A 112 -7.32 -5.88 -8.62
CA ARG A 112 -7.61 -7.00 -7.73
C ARG A 112 -6.55 -7.13 -6.66
N VAL A 113 -6.99 -7.42 -5.44
CA VAL A 113 -6.17 -7.68 -4.26
C VAL A 113 -6.55 -9.03 -3.66
N GLU A 114 -5.55 -9.84 -3.37
CA GLU A 114 -5.71 -11.20 -2.82
C GLU A 114 -4.54 -11.57 -1.91
N ALA A 115 -4.76 -12.59 -1.07
CA ALA A 115 -3.78 -13.08 -0.09
C ALA A 115 -3.27 -11.96 0.84
N GLY A 116 -2.16 -12.22 1.54
CA GLY A 116 -1.54 -11.27 2.46
C GLY A 116 -2.05 -11.38 3.89
N LYS A 117 -1.61 -10.44 4.72
CA LYS A 117 -1.88 -10.39 6.16
C LYS A 117 -2.70 -9.16 6.51
N LEU A 118 -3.70 -9.34 7.35
CA LEU A 118 -4.56 -8.28 7.87
C LEU A 118 -4.17 -7.96 9.31
N SER A 119 -3.96 -6.68 9.61
CA SER A 119 -3.88 -6.24 11.00
C SER A 119 -5.29 -6.21 11.60
N ILE A 120 -5.45 -6.96 12.69
CA ILE A 120 -6.69 -7.16 13.44
C ILE A 120 -6.46 -6.92 14.93
N PHE A 121 -7.51 -7.02 15.72
CA PHE A 121 -7.43 -7.16 17.17
C PHE A 121 -7.87 -8.58 17.56
N ASN A 122 -7.13 -9.21 18.47
CA ASN A 122 -7.51 -10.51 19.04
C ASN A 122 -8.66 -10.37 20.06
N GLU A 123 -9.06 -11.50 20.68
CA GLU A 123 -10.15 -11.52 21.67
C GLU A 123 -9.88 -10.63 22.91
N GLU A 124 -8.60 -10.39 23.23
CA GLU A 124 -8.14 -9.53 24.33
C GLU A 124 -7.98 -8.05 23.92
N GLN A 125 -8.39 -7.70 22.69
CA GLN A 125 -8.25 -6.37 22.08
C GLN A 125 -6.80 -5.92 21.85
N GLU A 126 -5.88 -6.87 21.72
CA GLU A 126 -4.48 -6.58 21.39
C GLU A 126 -4.22 -6.72 19.89
N PRO A 127 -3.27 -5.95 19.31
CA PRO A 127 -2.93 -6.06 17.88
C PRO A 127 -2.46 -7.47 17.51
N ASP A 128 -3.02 -8.02 16.44
CA ASP A 128 -2.68 -9.34 15.90
C ASP A 128 -2.73 -9.34 14.36
N MET A 129 -2.32 -10.44 13.73
CA MET A 129 -2.29 -10.62 12.28
C MET A 129 -3.05 -11.87 11.85
N ALA A 130 -3.98 -11.72 10.91
CA ALA A 130 -4.70 -12.82 10.28
C ALA A 130 -4.34 -12.98 8.80
N ASP A 131 -4.45 -14.20 8.27
CA ASP A 131 -4.37 -14.42 6.82
C ASP A 131 -5.63 -13.89 6.12
N ASN A 132 -5.43 -13.15 5.03
CA ASN A 132 -6.53 -12.78 4.15
C ASN A 132 -6.85 -13.96 3.21
N HIS A 133 -8.04 -14.53 3.38
CA HIS A 133 -8.55 -15.61 2.53
C HIS A 133 -9.50 -15.13 1.43
N SER A 134 -9.75 -13.82 1.35
CA SER A 134 -10.70 -13.25 0.39
C SER A 134 -10.02 -12.45 -0.72
N GLU A 135 -10.72 -12.34 -1.84
CA GLU A 135 -10.38 -11.46 -2.96
C GLU A 135 -11.21 -10.18 -2.94
N TYR A 136 -10.59 -9.07 -3.34
CA TYR A 136 -11.21 -7.76 -3.41
C TYR A 136 -10.90 -7.09 -4.75
N GLU A 137 -11.83 -6.28 -5.24
CA GLU A 137 -11.64 -5.41 -6.40
C GLU A 137 -11.78 -3.94 -5.96
N LEU A 138 -10.79 -3.11 -6.31
CA LEU A 138 -10.90 -1.65 -6.27
C LEU A 138 -11.25 -1.14 -7.66
N ASP A 139 -12.44 -0.59 -7.82
CA ASP A 139 -12.86 0.09 -9.05
C ASP A 139 -12.12 1.43 -9.19
N LEU A 140 -11.37 1.63 -10.28
CA LEU A 140 -10.53 2.83 -10.45
C LEU A 140 -11.30 4.06 -10.96
N THR A 141 -12.57 3.88 -11.33
CA THR A 141 -13.48 4.96 -11.73
C THR A 141 -14.15 5.58 -10.50
N THR A 142 -14.57 4.74 -9.56
CA THR A 142 -15.36 5.14 -8.38
C THR A 142 -14.60 5.09 -7.07
N PHE A 143 -13.48 4.37 -7.03
CA PHE A 143 -12.73 4.03 -5.82
C PHE A 143 -13.54 3.32 -4.73
N ALA A 144 -14.54 2.56 -5.17
CA ALA A 144 -15.27 1.65 -4.32
C ALA A 144 -14.61 0.27 -4.35
N TRP A 145 -14.42 -0.29 -3.16
CA TRP A 145 -14.04 -1.67 -2.95
C TRP A 145 -15.27 -2.57 -3.00
N ARG A 146 -15.10 -3.74 -3.61
CA ARG A 146 -16.05 -4.86 -3.56
C ARG A 146 -15.33 -6.12 -3.13
N LYS A 147 -15.92 -6.86 -2.19
CA LYS A 147 -15.46 -8.20 -1.83
C LYS A 147 -16.02 -9.21 -2.83
N LEU A 148 -15.18 -10.12 -3.32
CA LEU A 148 -15.60 -11.12 -4.30
C LEU A 148 -16.01 -12.43 -3.64
N GLN A 149 -15.11 -13.08 -2.89
CA GLN A 149 -15.29 -14.26 -2.02
C GLN A 149 -14.14 -14.27 -1.02
#